data_AF-A0A8X6TKE6-F1
#
_entry.id   AF-A0A8X6TKE6-F1
#
_cell.length_a   1.000
_cell.length_b   1.000
_cell.length_c   1.000
_cell.angle_alpha   90.00
_cell.angle_beta   90.00
_cell.angle_gamma   90.00
#
_symmetry.space_group_name_H-M   'P 1'
#
loop_
_entity.id
_entity.type
_entity.pdbx_description
1 polymer ?
#
loop_
_entity_poly.entity_id
_entity_poly.type
_entity_poly.pdbx_seq_one_letter_code
_entity_poly.pdbx_strand_id
1 'polypeptide(L)'
;MLYRRRPTGPLSILKDSWTEDISVPIGQLKSVTNYLNDLKIKLQLAAEQAGIASSTNQANNAYYHNRRKKYKSFEIGDKVIVLALDSTHKM
;
A
#
# COMPACT_ATOMS: atom_id res chain seq x y z
N MET A 1 7.87 40.97 -1.73
CA MET A 1 8.54 39.67 -1.49
C MET A 1 7.70 38.87 -0.51
N LEU A 2 6.91 37.91 -0.99
CA LEU A 2 6.06 37.07 -0.14
C LEU A 2 6.87 35.83 0.26
N TYR A 3 7.44 35.85 1.47
CA TYR A 3 8.11 34.68 2.04
C TYR A 3 7.06 33.60 2.35
N ARG A 4 7.03 32.60 1.48
CA ARG A 4 6.70 31.18 1.70
C ARG A 4 6.20 30.87 3.12
N ARG A 5 4.88 30.82 3.32
CA ARG A 5 4.31 30.05 4.43
C ARG A 5 4.79 28.61 4.26
N ARG A 6 5.57 28.09 5.21
CA ARG A 6 5.90 26.65 5.23
C ARG A 6 4.56 25.90 5.33
N PRO A 7 4.24 24.98 4.40
CA PRO A 7 3.02 24.21 4.50
C PRO A 7 3.16 23.27 5.71
N THR A 8 2.56 23.66 6.84
CA THR A 8 2.49 22.86 8.06
C THR A 8 1.47 21.74 7.82
N GLY A 9 1.94 20.64 7.26
CA GLY A 9 1.13 19.46 6.95
C GLY A 9 1.76 18.19 7.53
N PRO A 10 1.08 17.04 7.43
CA PRO A 10 1.59 15.78 7.96
C PRO A 10 2.99 15.42 7.42
N LEU A 11 3.25 15.78 6.16
CA LEU A 11 4.52 15.55 5.47
C LEU A 11 5.66 16.47 5.94
N SER A 12 5.36 17.71 6.36
CA SER A 12 6.38 18.60 6.91
C SER A 12 6.83 18.11 8.28
N ILE A 13 5.88 17.65 9.11
CA ILE A 13 6.17 17.05 10.42
C ILE A 13 7.05 15.80 10.26
N LEU A 14 6.76 14.96 9.26
CA LEU A 14 7.57 13.76 8.98
C LEU A 14 8.99 14.11 8.52
N LYS A 15 9.14 15.13 7.65
CA LYS A 15 10.44 15.63 7.23
C LYS A 15 11.23 16.17 8.42
N ASP A 16 10.62 17.02 9.23
CA ASP A 16 11.29 17.69 10.35
C ASP A 16 11.69 16.67 11.44
N SER A 17 10.90 15.59 11.62
CA SER A 17 11.20 14.46 12.51
C SER A 17 12.40 13.64 12.01
N TRP A 18 12.51 13.48 10.70
CA TRP A 18 13.61 12.77 10.06
C TRP A 18 14.92 13.58 10.02
N THR A 19 14.83 14.92 10.05
CA THR A 19 15.99 15.82 10.09
C THR A 19 16.33 16.31 11.50
N GLU A 20 15.81 15.66 12.55
CA GLU A 20 16.06 15.93 13.98
C GLU A 20 15.74 17.36 14.45
N ASP A 21 14.93 18.11 13.71
CA ASP A 21 14.67 19.54 13.94
C ASP A 21 13.43 19.77 14.85
N ILE A 22 13.05 18.78 15.67
CA ILE A 22 11.87 18.85 16.54
C ILE A 22 12.26 18.91 18.02
N SER A 23 12.06 20.08 18.64
CA SER A 23 11.93 20.20 20.10
C SER A 23 10.55 19.69 20.54
N VAL A 24 10.38 18.37 20.67
CA VAL A 24 9.11 17.80 21.13
C VAL A 24 8.95 18.09 22.64
N PRO A 25 7.78 18.53 23.13
CA PRO A 25 7.53 18.68 24.57
C PRO A 25 7.62 17.31 25.26
N ILE A 26 8.49 17.24 26.26
CA ILE A 26 8.94 16.02 26.97
C ILE A 26 7.78 15.25 27.67
N GLY A 27 6.57 15.83 27.77
CA GLY A 27 5.41 15.23 28.44
C GLY A 27 4.41 14.46 27.56
N GLN A 28 4.55 14.47 26.22
CA GLN A 28 3.57 13.86 25.30
C GLN A 28 4.13 12.76 24.40
N LEU A 29 5.43 12.45 24.47
CA LEU A 29 5.94 11.23 23.87
C LEU A 29 5.47 10.05 24.71
N LYS A 30 4.41 9.35 24.25
CA LYS A 30 4.46 7.89 24.35
C LYS A 30 5.86 7.50 23.90
N SER A 31 6.62 6.75 24.72
CA SER A 31 7.97 6.30 24.36
C SER A 31 7.99 5.97 22.87
N VAL A 32 8.95 6.48 22.11
CA VAL A 32 9.01 6.31 20.64
C VAL A 32 8.77 4.84 20.24
N THR A 33 9.24 3.92 21.08
CA THR A 33 8.99 2.48 21.00
C THR A 33 7.51 2.08 21.02
N ASN A 34 6.70 2.67 21.89
CA ASN A 34 5.25 2.43 21.99
C ASN A 34 4.51 2.94 20.75
N TYR A 35 4.90 4.11 20.22
CA TYR A 35 4.31 4.62 18.98
C TYR A 35 4.62 3.70 17.78
N LEU A 36 5.88 3.27 17.64
CA LEU A 36 6.28 2.37 16.56
C LEU A 36 5.60 0.99 16.66
N ASN A 37 5.42 0.46 17.88
CA ASN A 37 4.67 -0.77 18.10
C ASN A 37 3.18 -0.61 17.74
N ASP A 38 2.53 0.47 18.19
CA ASP A 38 1.15 0.78 17.82
C ASP A 38 1.00 0.90 16.29
N LEU A 39 1.96 1.54 15.62
CA LEU A 39 1.97 1.71 14.17
C LEU A 39 2.10 0.35 13.45
N LYS A 40 3.03 -0.50 13.90
CA LYS A 40 3.23 -1.84 13.33
C LYS A 40 1.95 -2.68 13.40
N ILE A 41 1.29 -2.69 14.56
CA ILE A 41 0.04 -3.45 14.76
C ILE A 41 -1.05 -2.94 13.80
N LYS A 42 -1.20 -1.61 13.68
CA LYS A 42 -2.20 -1.02 12.78
C LYS A 42 -1.94 -1.36 11.32
N LEU A 43 -0.68 -1.32 10.88
CA LEU A 43 -0.31 -1.69 9.51
C LEU A 43 -0.55 -3.17 9.24
N GLN A 44 -0.28 -4.04 10.21
CA GLN A 44 -0.55 -5.48 10.07
C GLN A 44 -2.05 -5.75 9.93
N LEU A 45 -2.88 -5.14 10.78
CA LEU A 45 -4.35 -5.24 10.69
C LEU A 45 -4.87 -4.71 9.35
N ALA A 46 -4.33 -3.58 8.87
CA ALA A 46 -4.70 -3.02 7.58
C ALA A 46 -4.34 -3.95 6.42
N ALA A 47 -3.16 -4.60 6.47
CA ALA A 47 -2.72 -5.55 5.46
C ALA A 47 -3.61 -6.81 5.42
N GLU A 48 -3.97 -7.34 6.58
CA GLU A 48 -4.90 -8.48 6.69
C GLU A 48 -6.27 -8.13 6.09
N GLN A 49 -6.83 -6.97 6.46
CA GLN A 49 -8.11 -6.53 5.92
C GLN A 49 -8.07 -6.25 4.41
N ALA A 50 -6.97 -5.67 3.93
CA ALA A 50 -6.75 -5.46 2.51
C ALA A 50 -6.66 -6.78 1.74
N GLY A 51 -6.01 -7.80 2.32
CA GLY A 51 -5.95 -9.15 1.75
C GLY A 51 -7.33 -9.78 1.58
N ILE A 52 -8.17 -9.71 2.62
CA ILE A 52 -9.55 -10.22 2.57
C ILE A 52 -10.35 -9.48 1.48
N ALA A 53 -10.33 -8.14 1.51
CA ALA A 53 -11.07 -7.32 0.54
C ALA A 53 -10.60 -7.56 -0.90
N SER A 54 -9.28 -7.69 -1.11
CA SER A 54 -8.69 -7.99 -2.42
C SER A 54 -9.18 -9.33 -2.95
N SER A 55 -9.12 -10.39 -2.13
CA SER A 55 -9.60 -11.72 -2.50
C SER A 55 -11.09 -11.73 -2.86
N THR A 56 -11.93 -11.11 -2.04
CA THR A 56 -13.37 -11.00 -2.31
C THR A 56 -13.65 -10.23 -3.60
N ASN A 57 -13.00 -9.09 -3.80
CA ASN A 57 -13.18 -8.28 -4.99
C ASN A 57 -12.66 -8.98 -6.24
N GLN A 58 -11.55 -9.71 -6.14
CA GLN A 58 -11.01 -10.50 -7.25
C GLN A 58 -11.98 -11.61 -7.65
N ALA A 59 -12.55 -12.33 -6.68
CA ALA A 59 -13.56 -13.37 -6.95
C ALA A 59 -14.81 -12.79 -7.61
N ASN A 60 -15.32 -11.66 -7.12
CA ASN A 60 -16.47 -10.97 -7.71
C ASN A 60 -16.18 -10.49 -9.13
N ASN A 61 -15.02 -9.85 -9.35
CA ASN A 61 -14.58 -9.38 -10.65
C ASN A 61 -14.49 -10.56 -11.65
N ALA A 62 -13.85 -11.67 -11.23
CA ALA A 62 -13.79 -12.89 -12.03
C ALA A 62 -15.20 -13.43 -12.34
N TYR A 63 -16.11 -13.48 -11.36
CA TYR A 63 -17.49 -13.92 -11.57
C TYR A 63 -18.19 -13.05 -12.61
N TYR A 64 -18.19 -11.73 -12.45
CA TYR A 64 -18.92 -10.82 -13.35
C TYR A 64 -18.35 -10.82 -14.77
N HIS A 65 -17.03 -10.79 -14.92
CA HIS A 65 -16.39 -10.65 -16.23
C HIS A 65 -16.16 -11.99 -16.95
N ASN A 66 -16.11 -13.12 -16.23
CA ASN A 66 -16.00 -14.44 -16.86
C ASN A 66 -17.35 -15.11 -17.14
N ARG A 67 -18.48 -14.52 -16.71
CA ARG A 67 -19.85 -15.05 -16.91
C ARG A 67 -20.17 -15.60 -18.31
N ARG A 68 -19.65 -14.96 -19.36
CA ARG A 68 -19.90 -15.32 -20.76
C ARG A 68 -18.70 -15.99 -21.43
N LYS A 69 -17.61 -16.20 -20.69
CA LYS A 69 -16.40 -16.80 -21.23
C LYS A 69 -16.54 -18.31 -21.24
N LYS A 70 -16.18 -18.93 -22.37
CA LYS A 70 -16.05 -20.38 -22.48
C LYS A 70 -14.78 -20.83 -21.75
N TYR A 71 -14.84 -22.02 -21.17
CA TYR A 71 -13.65 -22.69 -20.66
C TYR A 71 -12.64 -22.86 -21.80
N LYS A 72 -11.37 -22.56 -21.54
CA LYS A 72 -10.28 -22.70 -22.50
C LYS A 72 -9.37 -23.83 -22.05
N SER A 73 -9.18 -24.83 -22.91
CA SER A 73 -8.12 -25.83 -22.82
C SER A 73 -7.08 -25.54 -23.89
N PHE A 74 -5.82 -25.82 -23.60
CA PHE A 74 -4.70 -25.63 -24.52
C PHE A 74 -3.90 -26.93 -24.60
N GLU A 75 -3.44 -27.27 -25.80
CA GLU A 75 -2.61 -28.44 -26.05
C GLU A 75 -1.17 -28.03 -26.43
N ILE A 76 -0.24 -28.99 -26.36
CA ILE A 76 1.15 -28.78 -26.73
C ILE A 76 1.20 -28.48 -28.23
N GLY A 77 1.62 -27.27 -28.61
CA GLY A 77 1.67 -26.80 -29.99
C GLY A 77 0.74 -25.61 -30.28
N ASP A 78 -0.20 -25.30 -29.37
CA ASP A 78 -1.08 -24.14 -29.51
C ASP A 78 -0.31 -22.81 -29.39
N LYS A 79 -0.60 -21.88 -30.31
CA LYS A 79 -0.06 -20.51 -30.24
C LYS A 79 -0.92 -19.70 -29.28
N VAL A 80 -0.34 -19.30 -28.16
CA VAL A 80 -1.01 -18.48 -27.13
C VAL A 80 -0.28 -17.16 -26.90
N ILE A 81 -1.05 -16.13 -26.53
CA ILE A 81 -0.51 -14.83 -26.11
C ILE A 81 -0.41 -14.85 -24.59
N VAL A 82 0.80 -14.64 -24.06
CA VAL A 82 1.05 -14.56 -22.62
C VAL A 82 1.35 -13.12 -22.25
N LEU A 83 0.64 -12.61 -21.24
CA LEU A 83 1.00 -11.36 -20.58
C LEU A 83 2.06 -11.70 -19.53
N ALA A 84 3.33 -11.64 -19.92
CA ALA A 84 4.43 -11.74 -18.98
C ALA A 84 4.62 -10.39 -18.29
N LEU A 85 4.90 -10.41 -16.99
CA LEU A 85 5.40 -9.22 -16.30
C LEU A 85 6.76 -8.89 -16.91
N ASP A 86 6.88 -7.70 -17.50
CA ASP A 86 8.19 -7.19 -17.89
C ASP A 86 9.02 -7.04 -16.61
N SER A 87 10.14 -7.76 -16.56
CA SER A 87 11.03 -7.90 -15.41
C SER A 87 11.68 -6.60 -14.91
N THR A 88 11.32 -5.44 -15.46
CA THR A 88 11.92 -4.15 -15.15
C THR A 88 11.18 -3.32 -14.10
N HIS A 89 9.96 -3.70 -13.68
CA HIS A 89 9.29 -3.04 -12.56
C HIS A 89 8.94 -4.04 -11.45
N LYS A 90 9.84 -4.17 -10.48
CA LYS A 90 9.51 -4.70 -9.16
C LYS A 90 8.47 -3.78 -8.51
N MET A 91 7.33 -4.36 -8.12
CA MET A 91 6.41 -3.76 -7.16
C MET A 91 7.07 -3.61 -5.80
#